data_AF-A0A2P5CHY7-F1
#
_entry.id   AF-A0A2P5CHY7-F1
#
_cell.length_a   1.000
_cell.length_b   1.000
_cell.length_c   1.000
_cell.angle_alpha   90.00
_cell.angle_beta   90.00
_cell.angle_gamma   90.00
#
_symmetry.space_group_name_H-M   'P 1'
#
loop_
_entity.id
_entity.type
_entity.pdbx_description
1 polymer ?
#
loop_
_entity_poly.entity_id
_entity_poly.type
_entity_poly.pdbx_seq_one_letter_code
_entity_poly.pdbx_strand_id
1 'polypeptide(L)'
;MQHAIPYRTWVPGRVDPGPSARDPVEEPVSASDSAVRVTVSENAVVVFGRRGCCMCHVLRRLLLGHGVNPPVFEVDEEREAAVVEELSKINGVADEEVGNNSSSNNNNNNNNNNKVQFPVVFVGGKVFGGLERVMATHISGELVPILRQAGALWL
;
A
#
# COMPACT_ATOMS: atom_id res chain seq x y z
N MET A 1 51.17 21.65 11.06
CA MET A 1 49.81 22.07 10.64
C MET A 1 49.47 21.26 9.40
N GLN A 2 48.50 20.35 9.47
CA GLN A 2 48.13 19.52 8.33
C GLN A 2 47.25 20.37 7.39
N HIS A 3 47.73 20.58 6.16
CA HIS A 3 46.96 21.27 5.13
C HIS A 3 45.82 20.35 4.67
N ALA A 4 44.57 20.84 4.75
CA ALA A 4 43.40 20.09 4.31
C ALA A 4 43.49 19.76 2.82
N ILE A 5 43.13 18.52 2.46
CA ILE A 5 43.01 18.10 1.06
C ILE A 5 41.93 18.97 0.40
N PRO A 6 42.21 19.64 -0.73
CA PRO A 6 41.22 20.48 -1.39
C PRO A 6 40.04 19.62 -1.82
N TYR A 7 38.83 20.10 -1.55
CA TYR A 7 37.61 19.45 -1.99
C TYR A 7 37.69 19.32 -3.51
N ARG A 8 37.79 18.08 -4.01
CA ARG A 8 37.53 17.82 -5.42
C ARG A 8 36.08 18.23 -5.65
N THR A 9 35.88 19.32 -6.38
CA THR A 9 34.56 19.66 -6.91
C THR A 9 34.14 18.52 -7.83
N TRP A 10 33.42 17.56 -7.29
CA TRP A 10 32.65 16.61 -8.07
C TRP A 10 31.66 17.45 -8.87
N VAL A 11 31.92 17.62 -10.15
CA VAL A 11 30.93 18.18 -11.07
C VAL A 11 29.99 17.00 -11.38
N PRO A 12 28.75 16.99 -10.89
CA PRO A 12 27.78 16.03 -11.40
C PRO A 12 27.64 16.34 -12.88
N GLY A 13 27.84 15.32 -13.73
CA GLY A 13 27.54 15.43 -15.14
C GLY A 13 26.16 16.05 -15.30
N ARG A 14 26.08 17.09 -16.13
CA ARG A 14 24.82 17.74 -16.50
C ARG A 14 23.89 16.66 -17.03
N VAL A 15 22.96 16.22 -16.20
CA VAL A 15 21.75 15.57 -16.66
C VAL A 15 20.92 16.72 -17.21
N ASP A 16 20.73 16.75 -18.53
CA ASP A 16 19.75 17.64 -19.14
C ASP A 16 18.43 17.54 -18.35
N PRO A 17 17.69 18.64 -18.11
CA PRO A 17 16.34 18.56 -17.62
C PRO A 17 15.47 18.00 -18.76
N GLY A 18 15.61 16.70 -19.00
CA GLY A 18 14.65 15.91 -19.75
C GLY A 18 13.30 16.02 -19.04
N PRO A 19 12.19 15.98 -19.80
CA PRO A 19 10.87 16.17 -19.22
C PRO A 19 10.69 15.10 -18.15
N SER A 20 10.49 15.55 -16.90
CA SER A 20 9.96 14.82 -15.76
C SER A 20 10.19 13.31 -15.87
N ALA A 21 11.22 12.79 -15.20
CA ALA A 21 11.26 11.39 -14.79
C ALA A 21 10.06 11.12 -13.88
N ARG A 22 8.89 11.04 -14.51
CA ARG A 22 7.87 10.08 -14.13
C ARG A 22 8.67 8.78 -14.12
N ASP A 23 8.71 8.11 -12.98
CA ASP A 23 8.86 6.66 -12.96
C ASP A 23 8.06 6.08 -14.15
N PRO A 24 8.39 4.89 -14.68
CA PRO A 24 7.45 4.18 -15.53
C PRO A 24 6.14 4.10 -14.74
N VAL A 25 5.23 5.01 -15.04
CA VAL A 25 3.84 4.92 -14.68
C VAL A 25 3.47 3.78 -15.59
N GLU A 26 3.46 2.56 -15.04
CA GLU A 26 2.67 1.51 -15.63
C GLU A 26 1.29 2.15 -15.81
N GLU A 27 0.96 2.41 -17.07
CA GLU A 27 -0.28 3.04 -17.47
C GLU A 27 -1.41 2.35 -16.70
N PRO A 28 -2.25 3.12 -15.98
CA PRO A 28 -3.23 2.53 -15.10
C PRO A 28 -4.22 1.77 -15.97
N VAL A 29 -4.18 0.44 -15.86
CA VAL A 29 -5.33 -0.38 -16.23
C VAL A 29 -6.50 0.18 -15.44
N SER A 30 -7.42 0.84 -16.15
CA SER A 30 -8.64 1.36 -15.58
C SER A 30 -9.25 0.24 -14.74
N ALA A 31 -9.42 0.48 -13.44
CA ALA A 31 -9.93 -0.51 -12.50
C ALA A 31 -11.39 -0.85 -12.82
N SER A 32 -11.61 -1.65 -13.86
CA SER A 32 -12.80 -2.49 -13.98
C SER A 32 -12.66 -3.63 -12.97
N ASP A 33 -13.78 -4.14 -12.43
CA ASP A 33 -13.83 -5.21 -11.42
C ASP A 33 -12.89 -6.39 -11.72
N SER A 34 -12.80 -6.79 -12.99
CA SER A 34 -11.88 -7.84 -13.44
C SER A 34 -10.39 -7.50 -13.23
N ALA A 35 -10.00 -6.23 -13.40
CA ALA A 35 -8.60 -5.81 -13.36
C ALA A 35 -8.03 -5.92 -11.94
N VAL A 36 -8.79 -5.51 -10.92
CA VAL A 36 -8.35 -5.59 -9.51
C VAL A 36 -8.06 -7.04 -9.12
N ARG A 37 -8.97 -7.97 -9.50
CA ARG A 37 -8.83 -9.40 -9.21
C ARG A 37 -7.63 -10.01 -9.92
N VAL A 38 -7.45 -9.70 -11.21
CA VAL A 38 -6.32 -10.16 -12.01
C VAL A 38 -5.00 -9.69 -11.38
N THR A 39 -4.88 -8.39 -11.12
CA THR A 39 -3.69 -7.80 -10.50
C THR A 39 -3.36 -8.43 -9.15
N VAL A 40 -4.36 -8.64 -8.29
CA VAL A 40 -4.17 -9.26 -6.97
C VAL A 40 -3.76 -10.74 -7.08
N SER A 41 -4.22 -11.45 -8.10
CA SER A 41 -3.87 -12.86 -8.32
C SER A 41 -2.49 -13.06 -8.95
N GLU A 42 -2.04 -12.12 -9.79
CA GLU A 42 -0.75 -12.19 -10.47
C GLU A 42 0.42 -11.74 -9.59
N ASN A 43 0.16 -10.94 -8.56
CA ASN A 43 1.18 -10.33 -7.73
C ASN A 43 1.13 -10.85 -6.29
N ALA A 44 2.30 -11.16 -5.72
CA ALA A 44 2.41 -11.58 -4.33
C ALA A 44 2.01 -10.48 -3.35
N VAL A 45 2.26 -9.21 -3.67
CA VAL A 45 1.86 -8.04 -2.88
C VAL A 45 1.40 -6.93 -3.81
N VAL A 46 0.29 -6.26 -3.49
CA VAL A 46 -0.22 -5.12 -4.25
C VAL A 46 -0.68 -4.04 -3.28
N VAL A 47 -0.45 -2.77 -3.62
CA VAL A 47 -0.95 -1.63 -2.86
C VAL A 47 -1.92 -0.83 -3.72
N PHE A 48 -3.13 -0.61 -3.23
CA PHE A 48 -4.09 0.33 -3.81
C PHE A 48 -4.15 1.59 -2.96
N GLY A 49 -4.22 2.74 -3.61
CA GLY A 49 -4.12 4.03 -2.95
C GLY A 49 -4.84 5.11 -3.71
N ARG A 50 -5.18 6.22 -3.04
CA ARG A 50 -5.70 7.39 -3.74
C ARG A 50 -4.56 8.11 -4.46
N ARG A 51 -4.86 8.72 -5.60
CA ARG A 51 -3.93 9.61 -6.30
C ARG A 51 -3.40 10.69 -5.34
N GLY A 52 -2.08 10.79 -5.21
CA GLY A 52 -1.44 11.74 -4.29
C GLY A 52 -1.52 11.40 -2.79
N CYS A 53 -1.89 10.17 -2.42
CA CYS A 53 -1.91 9.75 -1.03
C CYS A 53 -0.49 9.54 -0.47
N CYS A 54 -0.05 10.45 0.41
CA CYS A 54 1.26 10.39 1.05
C CYS A 54 1.53 9.07 1.79
N MET A 55 0.49 8.44 2.34
CA MET A 55 0.60 7.17 3.05
C MET A 55 0.94 6.00 2.11
N CYS A 56 0.54 6.06 0.84
CA CYS A 56 0.93 5.04 -0.16
C CYS A 56 2.45 5.05 -0.38
N HIS A 57 3.05 6.24 -0.43
CA HIS A 57 4.50 6.38 -0.55
C HIS A 57 5.23 5.86 0.70
N VAL A 58 4.67 6.07 1.89
CA VAL A 58 5.22 5.51 3.14
C VAL A 58 5.24 3.98 3.08
N LEU A 59 4.11 3.38 2.70
CA LEU A 59 3.95 1.95 2.52
C LEU A 59 4.91 1.36 1.48
N ARG A 60 5.01 2.00 0.32
CA ARG A 60 5.92 1.58 -0.75
C ARG A 60 7.36 1.57 -0.24
N ARG A 61 7.81 2.64 0.43
CA ARG A 61 9.17 2.71 1.00
C ARG A 61 9.40 1.66 2.08
N LEU A 62 8.41 1.42 2.93
CA LEU A 62 8.49 0.40 3.97
C LEU A 62 8.68 -0.99 3.35
N LEU A 63 7.84 -1.36 2.38
CA LEU A 63 7.91 -2.67 1.72
C LEU A 63 9.21 -2.85 0.92
N LEU A 64 9.66 -1.78 0.23
CA LEU A 64 10.97 -1.76 -0.44
C LEU A 64 12.13 -1.95 0.55
N GLY A 65 12.03 -1.36 1.74
CA GLY A 65 13.02 -1.53 2.81
C GLY A 65 13.13 -2.97 3.32
N HIS A 66 12.07 -3.77 3.17
CA HIS A 66 12.07 -5.22 3.46
C HIS A 66 12.50 -6.08 2.25
N GLY A 67 12.86 -5.47 1.13
CA GLY A 67 13.27 -6.17 -0.10
C GLY A 67 12.12 -6.60 -1.01
N VAL A 68 10.90 -6.10 -0.77
CA VAL A 68 9.73 -6.39 -1.61
C VAL A 68 9.44 -5.20 -2.53
N ASN A 69 9.23 -5.45 -3.82
CA ASN A 69 8.85 -4.41 -4.79
C ASN A 69 7.38 -4.55 -5.21
N PRO A 70 6.42 -4.00 -4.45
CA PRO A 70 5.01 -4.11 -4.79
C PRO A 70 4.60 -3.09 -5.87
N PRO A 71 3.78 -3.47 -6.86
CA PRO A 71 3.06 -2.51 -7.68
C PRO A 71 2.09 -1.67 -6.84
N VAL A 72 2.00 -0.38 -7.17
CA VAL A 72 1.11 0.58 -6.50
C VAL A 72 0.13 1.14 -7.51
N PHE A 73 -1.16 0.98 -7.24
CA PHE A 73 -2.24 1.45 -8.09
C PHE A 73 -2.88 2.69 -7.48
N GLU A 74 -2.79 3.79 -8.22
CA GLU A 74 -3.47 5.04 -7.88
C GLU A 74 -4.90 5.02 -8.40
N VAL A 75 -5.83 5.30 -7.50
CA VAL A 75 -7.26 5.34 -7.74
C VAL A 75 -7.70 6.79 -7.67
N ASP A 76 -8.40 7.23 -8.71
CA ASP A 76 -9.01 8.56 -8.77
C ASP A 76 -10.18 8.68 -7.77
N GLU A 77 -10.47 9.90 -7.33
CA GLU A 77 -11.49 10.17 -6.30
C GLU A 77 -12.89 9.70 -6.73
N GLU A 78 -13.22 9.81 -8.02
CA GLU A 78 -14.52 9.37 -8.55
C GLU A 78 -14.65 7.84 -8.59
N ARG A 79 -13.53 7.11 -8.61
CA ARG A 79 -13.47 5.65 -8.69
C ARG A 79 -13.21 4.98 -7.34
N GLU A 80 -12.81 5.77 -6.33
CA GLU A 80 -12.48 5.27 -4.99
C GLU A 80 -13.63 4.46 -4.38
N ALA A 81 -14.87 4.97 -4.43
CA ALA A 81 -16.01 4.29 -3.84
C ALA A 81 -16.29 2.93 -4.51
N ALA A 82 -16.23 2.88 -5.84
CA ALA A 82 -16.42 1.66 -6.61
C ALA A 82 -15.31 0.65 -6.31
N VAL A 83 -14.05 1.08 -6.31
CA VAL A 83 -12.91 0.20 -6.00
C VAL A 83 -13.04 -0.32 -4.57
N VAL A 84 -13.30 0.53 -3.58
CA VAL A 84 -13.48 0.09 -2.19
C VAL A 84 -14.60 -0.94 -2.03
N GLU A 85 -15.73 -0.76 -2.74
CA GLU A 85 -16.80 -1.76 -2.79
C GLU A 85 -16.30 -3.08 -3.41
N GLU A 86 -15.54 -3.04 -4.49
CA GLU A 86 -14.95 -4.24 -5.09
C GLU A 86 -13.94 -4.94 -4.18
N LEU A 87 -13.07 -4.19 -3.50
CA LEU A 87 -12.14 -4.76 -2.51
C LEU A 87 -12.89 -5.46 -1.38
N SER A 88 -14.06 -4.93 -0.98
CA SER A 88 -14.90 -5.57 0.03
C SER A 88 -15.50 -6.90 -0.44
N LYS A 89 -15.82 -7.03 -1.73
CA LYS A 89 -16.35 -8.26 -2.35
C LYS A 89 -15.29 -9.36 -2.47
N ILE A 90 -14.01 -9.00 -2.67
CA ILE A 90 -12.90 -9.97 -2.75
C ILE A 90 -12.72 -10.74 -1.42
N ASN A 91 -13.13 -10.15 -0.30
CA ASN A 91 -12.94 -10.76 1.02
C ASN A 91 -13.92 -11.84 1.41
N GLY A 92 -15.04 -12.01 0.71
CA GLY A 92 -15.97 -13.12 0.96
C GLY A 92 -16.40 -13.33 2.42
N VAL A 93 -16.45 -12.28 3.26
CA VAL A 93 -17.03 -12.36 4.60
C VAL A 93 -18.36 -11.61 4.58
N ALA A 94 -19.41 -12.36 4.23
CA ALA A 94 -20.68 -12.19 4.92
C ALA A 94 -20.52 -12.84 6.31
N ASP A 95 -20.76 -12.05 7.36
CA ASP A 95 -21.15 -12.43 8.71
C ASP A 95 -20.40 -13.56 9.45
N GLU A 96 -19.53 -13.18 10.40
CA GLU A 96 -19.59 -13.77 11.75
C GLU A 96 -19.50 -12.66 12.82
N GLU A 97 -20.68 -12.25 13.26
CA GLU A 97 -20.97 -11.69 14.58
C GLU A 97 -20.60 -12.72 15.66
N VAL A 98 -19.53 -12.46 16.42
CA VAL A 98 -19.41 -12.97 17.79
C VAL A 98 -19.20 -11.75 18.68
N GLY A 99 -20.32 -11.24 19.18
CA GLY A 99 -20.38 -10.04 20.00
C GLY A 99 -19.62 -10.16 21.33
N ASN A 100 -19.22 -9.01 21.86
CA ASN A 100 -19.12 -8.80 23.29
C ASN A 100 -19.56 -7.37 23.64
N ASN A 101 -20.45 -7.32 24.61
CA ASN A 101 -21.17 -6.14 25.08
C ASN A 101 -20.25 -5.22 25.87
N SER A 102 -20.32 -3.91 25.63
CA SER A 102 -20.15 -2.92 26.69
C SER A 102 -20.96 -1.69 26.38
N SER A 103 -22.06 -1.59 27.11
CA SER A 103 -23.00 -0.48 27.16
C SER A 103 -22.27 0.83 27.54
N SER A 104 -22.38 1.87 26.73
CA SER A 104 -22.25 3.25 27.23
C SER A 104 -22.95 4.23 26.31
N ASN A 105 -24.03 4.79 26.85
CA ASN A 105 -24.78 5.89 26.28
C ASN A 105 -23.88 7.14 26.27
N ASN A 106 -23.53 7.64 25.08
CA ASN A 106 -23.01 8.99 24.90
C ASN A 106 -23.30 9.44 23.48
N ASN A 107 -23.85 10.66 23.34
CA ASN A 107 -24.03 11.34 22.07
C ASN A 107 -22.67 11.52 21.37
N ASN A 108 -22.28 10.52 20.58
CA ASN A 108 -21.15 10.57 19.67
C ASN A 108 -21.65 10.01 18.34
N ASN A 109 -21.54 10.79 17.26
CA ASN A 109 -21.68 10.29 15.89
C ASN A 109 -20.54 9.30 15.61
N ASN A 110 -20.61 8.11 16.20
CA ASN A 110 -19.70 7.01 15.93
C ASN A 110 -20.27 6.21 14.75
N ASN A 111 -19.96 6.69 13.54
CA ASN A 111 -20.05 5.84 12.36
C ASN A 111 -19.01 4.72 12.52
N ASN A 112 -19.44 3.54 12.97
CA ASN A 112 -18.65 2.31 12.94
C ASN A 112 -18.47 1.87 11.48
N ASN A 113 -17.55 2.54 10.82
CA ASN A 113 -17.18 2.33 9.44
C ASN A 113 -16.19 1.16 9.38
N ASN A 114 -16.67 -0.06 9.15
CA ASN A 114 -15.88 -1.09 8.44
C ASN A 114 -15.62 -0.69 6.97
N LYS A 115 -15.37 0.60 6.73
CA LYS A 115 -15.03 1.15 5.43
C LYS A 115 -13.54 0.96 5.27
N VAL A 116 -13.17 0.13 4.30
CA VAL A 116 -11.77 -0.04 3.92
C VAL A 116 -11.21 1.34 3.55
N GLN A 117 -10.24 1.83 4.33
CA GLN A 117 -9.61 3.13 4.10
C GLN A 117 -8.32 2.94 3.29
N PHE A 118 -8.14 3.78 2.28
CA PHE A 118 -6.88 3.83 1.55
C PHE A 118 -5.74 4.34 2.44
N PRO A 119 -4.52 3.78 2.31
CA PRO A 119 -4.13 2.72 1.37
C PRO A 119 -4.57 1.32 1.81
N VAL A 120 -4.83 0.45 0.83
CA VAL A 120 -5.19 -0.97 1.02
C VAL A 120 -4.10 -1.86 0.45
N VAL A 121 -3.67 -2.85 1.21
CA VAL A 121 -2.63 -3.80 0.82
C VAL A 121 -3.21 -5.19 0.67
N PHE A 122 -2.79 -5.87 -0.39
CA PHE A 122 -3.05 -7.29 -0.63
C PHE A 122 -1.75 -8.06 -0.50
N VAL A 123 -1.82 -9.25 0.11
CA VAL A 123 -0.69 -10.15 0.27
C VAL A 123 -1.17 -11.58 -0.04
N GLY A 124 -0.50 -12.25 -0.97
CA GLY A 124 -0.82 -13.61 -1.40
C GLY A 124 -2.25 -13.75 -1.94
N GLY A 125 -2.73 -12.75 -2.68
CA GLY A 125 -4.07 -12.76 -3.26
C GLY A 125 -5.22 -12.42 -2.29
N LYS A 126 -4.92 -12.08 -1.03
CA LYS A 126 -5.92 -11.77 0.01
C LYS A 126 -5.76 -10.33 0.51
N VAL A 127 -6.84 -9.69 0.96
CA VAL A 127 -6.71 -8.39 1.64
C VAL A 127 -5.93 -8.59 2.92
N PHE A 128 -4.78 -7.93 2.98
CA PHE A 128 -3.99 -7.85 4.18
C PHE A 128 -4.56 -6.78 5.11
N GLY A 129 -4.91 -5.61 4.58
CA GLY A 129 -5.60 -4.55 5.31
C GLY A 129 -5.10 -3.16 4.93
N GLY A 130 -5.36 -2.18 5.80
CA GLY A 130 -4.91 -0.80 5.62
C GLY A 130 -3.50 -0.55 6.15
N LEU A 131 -3.09 0.73 6.14
CA LEU A 131 -1.82 1.19 6.72
C LEU A 131 -1.62 0.72 8.16
N GLU A 132 -2.65 0.83 9.01
CA GLU A 132 -2.56 0.52 10.44
C GLU A 132 -2.10 -0.92 10.70
N ARG A 133 -2.66 -1.87 9.95
CA ARG A 133 -2.29 -3.29 10.07
C ARG A 133 -0.88 -3.56 9.56
N VAL A 134 -0.45 -2.86 8.51
CA VAL A 134 0.92 -2.97 7.99
C VAL A 134 1.92 -2.40 8.99
N MET A 135 1.62 -1.26 9.60
CA MET A 135 2.46 -0.68 10.65
C MET A 135 2.50 -1.56 11.89
N ALA A 136 1.36 -2.11 12.33
CA ALA A 136 1.31 -3.00 13.49
C ALA A 136 2.19 -4.25 13.29
N THR A 137 2.09 -4.90 12.12
CA THR A 137 2.90 -6.08 11.78
C THR A 137 4.38 -5.76 11.54
N HIS A 138 4.68 -4.56 11.05
CA HIS A 138 6.06 -4.08 10.96
C HIS A 138 6.68 -3.89 12.35
N ILE A 139 5.95 -3.24 13.27
CA ILE A 139 6.41 -2.98 14.65
C ILE A 139 6.55 -4.30 15.42
N SER A 140 5.63 -5.24 15.22
CA SER A 140 5.67 -6.55 15.90
C SER A 140 6.74 -7.50 15.32
N GLY A 141 7.30 -7.20 14.15
CA GLY A 141 8.24 -8.07 13.44
C GLY A 141 7.59 -9.21 12.63
N GLU A 142 6.26 -9.28 12.60
CA GLU A 142 5.50 -10.33 11.90
C GLU A 142 5.40 -10.10 10.39
N LEU A 143 5.72 -8.89 9.91
CA LEU A 143 5.60 -8.55 8.49
C LEU A 143 6.50 -9.41 7.60
N VAL A 144 7.74 -9.67 8.02
CA VAL A 144 8.71 -10.47 7.23
C VAL A 144 8.24 -11.93 7.06
N PRO A 145 7.84 -12.65 8.13
CA PRO A 145 7.22 -13.97 8.00
C PRO A 145 6.04 -14.02 7.03
N ILE A 146 5.16 -13.02 7.08
CA ILE A 146 3.96 -12.95 6.23
C ILE A 146 4.35 -12.77 4.76
N LEU A 147 5.28 -11.85 4.47
CA LEU A 147 5.78 -11.60 3.11
C LEU A 147 6.52 -12.82 2.54
N ARG A 148 7.27 -13.53 3.37
CA ARG A 148 7.93 -14.79 2.99
C ARG A 148 6.90 -15.87 2.65
N GLN A 149 5.88 -16.06 3.48
CA GLN A 149 4.83 -17.05 3.24
C GLN A 149 4.04 -16.76 1.96
N ALA A 150 3.90 -15.48 1.60
CA ALA A 150 3.27 -15.04 0.37
C ALA A 150 4.16 -15.16 -0.88
N GLY A 151 5.43 -15.57 -0.73
CA GLY A 151 6.40 -15.65 -1.83
C GLY A 151 6.86 -14.28 -2.34
N ALA A 152 6.61 -13.21 -1.58
CA ALA A 152 7.00 -11.85 -1.94
C ALA A 152 8.49 -11.57 -1.67
N LEU A 153 9.11 -12.39 -0.82
CA LEU A 153 10.50 -12.29 -0.42
C LEU A 153 11.20 -13.64 -0.64
N TRP A 154 12.19 -13.67 -1.54
CA TRP A 154 13.06 -14.83 -1.78
C TRP A 154 14.38 -14.63 -1.01
N LEU A 155 14.53 -15.31 0.12
CA LEU A 155 15.79 -15.50 0.86
C LEU A 155 16.14 -16.98 0.87
#